data_AF-A0A5C0VIM7-F1
#
_entry.id   AF-A0A5C0VIM7-F1
#
_cell.length_a   1.000
_cell.length_b   1.000
_cell.length_c   1.000
_cell.angle_alpha   90.00
_cell.angle_beta   90.00
_cell.angle_gamma   90.00
#
_symmetry.space_group_name_H-M   'P 1'
#
loop_
_entity.id
_entity.type
_entity.pdbx_description
1 polymer ?
#
loop_
_entity_poly.entity_id
_entity_poly.type
_entity_poly.pdbx_seq_one_letter_code
_entity_poly.pdbx_strand_id
1 'polypeptide(L)'
;MEKQKELFGHPIGLYILFLTEMWERFSYYGMRAILVLYLVAKTSDLNAGLGWTEGEAYALYGWYTMFVYVASIPGGIIADKYLGQKKSVMLGGWLLVAGHGILAIEQMWAFYTGLILIVAGVGCLKPNISTMVGGLYANGDRRKDMGFYIFYMGINLGAAISALAVGYVGETYGWHYGFGMAGVGMALGQMVYLYGQKYLTHVGDLVVVDKTSGEPQQNLFLDIFKKKNSLFSTLAVLALGLIVFATSSWQYGLLIMGLSFAVGVAMVMYNECNAIEKDRMKVVFLSFLIIIVFWGAFEQAGGLMNVYADQKPTV
;
A
#
# COMPACT_ATOMS: atom_id res chain seq x y z
N MET A 1 -9.16 -27.23 20.19
CA MET A 1 -8.40 -26.66 19.05
C MET A 1 -7.46 -27.74 18.56
N GLU A 2 -7.57 -28.17 17.31
CA GLU A 2 -6.51 -28.98 16.71
C GLU A 2 -5.18 -28.24 16.85
N LYS A 3 -4.14 -28.97 17.24
CA LYS A 3 -2.80 -28.40 17.44
C LYS A 3 -2.28 -27.98 16.07
N GLN A 4 -2.29 -26.67 15.78
CA GLN A 4 -1.80 -26.14 14.51
C GLN A 4 -0.34 -26.55 14.35
N LYS A 5 0.04 -27.01 13.15
CA LYS A 5 1.44 -27.38 12.88
C LYS A 5 2.32 -26.14 12.98
N GLU A 6 3.45 -26.30 13.65
CA GLU A 6 4.42 -25.23 13.89
C GLU A 6 5.75 -25.51 13.18
N LEU A 7 6.46 -24.44 12.83
CA LEU A 7 7.82 -24.43 12.31
C LEU A 7 8.58 -23.32 13.05
N PHE A 8 9.79 -23.61 13.54
CA PHE A 8 10.59 -22.69 14.39
C PHE A 8 9.79 -21.98 15.50
N GLY A 9 8.83 -22.68 16.13
CA GLY A 9 8.03 -22.16 17.24
C GLY A 9 6.84 -21.28 16.86
N HIS A 10 6.58 -21.07 15.56
CA HIS A 10 5.45 -20.30 15.05
C HIS A 10 4.53 -21.15 14.16
N PRO A 11 3.23 -20.80 14.03
CA PRO A 11 2.33 -21.49 13.12
C PRO A 11 2.87 -21.53 11.69
N ILE A 12 2.77 -22.66 10.99
CA ILE A 12 3.25 -22.77 9.58
C ILE A 12 2.60 -21.71 8.68
N GLY A 13 1.36 -21.33 8.97
CA GLY A 13 0.65 -20.24 8.28
C GLY A 13 1.45 -18.92 8.27
N LEU A 14 2.27 -18.64 9.30
CA LEU A 14 3.13 -17.45 9.33
C LEU A 14 4.10 -17.43 8.15
N TYR A 15 4.73 -18.57 7.86
CA TYR A 15 5.74 -18.66 6.80
C TYR A 15 5.11 -18.60 5.41
N ILE A 16 3.86 -19.06 5.27
CA ILE A 16 3.08 -18.84 4.05
C ILE A 16 2.83 -17.35 3.85
N LEU A 17 2.31 -16.66 4.86
CA LEU A 17 2.03 -15.21 4.76
C LEU A 17 3.32 -14.40 4.58
N PHE A 18 4.40 -14.79 5.26
CA PHE A 18 5.73 -14.22 5.08
C PHE A 18 6.20 -14.32 3.63
N LEU A 19 6.16 -15.51 3.02
CA LEU A 19 6.64 -15.72 1.66
C LEU A 19 5.72 -15.02 0.64
N THR A 20 4.40 -15.05 0.85
CA THR A 20 3.45 -14.30 0.02
C THR A 20 3.74 -12.80 0.07
N GLU A 21 3.94 -12.23 1.26
CA GLU A 21 4.27 -10.80 1.41
C GLU A 21 5.66 -10.48 0.85
N MET A 22 6.65 -11.34 1.06
CA MET A 22 8.00 -11.15 0.52
C MET A 22 7.97 -11.03 -1.01
N TRP A 23 7.21 -11.90 -1.69
CA TRP A 23 7.08 -11.87 -3.15
C TRP A 23 6.26 -10.69 -3.68
N GLU A 24 5.21 -10.29 -2.97
CA GLU A 24 4.48 -9.05 -3.31
C GLU A 24 5.37 -7.82 -3.12
N ARG A 25 6.18 -7.76 -2.05
CA ARG A 25 7.11 -6.65 -1.82
C ARG A 25 8.23 -6.66 -2.82
N PHE A 26 8.69 -7.84 -3.24
CA PHE A 26 9.60 -7.97 -4.36
C PHE A 26 9.02 -7.36 -5.64
N SER A 27 7.78 -7.69 -6.01
CA SER A 27 7.18 -7.16 -7.24
C SER A 27 6.94 -5.65 -7.15
N TYR A 28 6.42 -5.17 -6.02
CA TYR A 28 6.10 -3.77 -5.79
C TYR A 28 7.35 -2.88 -5.78
N TYR A 29 8.35 -3.20 -4.96
CA TYR A 29 9.56 -2.39 -4.85
C TYR A 29 10.46 -2.53 -6.09
N GLY A 30 10.51 -3.71 -6.72
CA GLY A 30 11.22 -3.89 -7.98
C GLY A 30 10.66 -3.02 -9.09
N MET A 31 9.33 -3.03 -9.28
CA MET A 31 8.66 -2.15 -10.24
C MET A 31 8.92 -0.67 -9.90
N ARG A 32 8.80 -0.26 -8.63
CA ARG A 32 9.07 1.13 -8.22
C ARG A 32 10.52 1.56 -8.47
N ALA A 33 11.47 0.65 -8.32
CA ALA A 33 12.90 0.95 -8.51
C ALA A 33 13.23 1.32 -9.96
N ILE A 34 12.44 0.86 -10.94
CA ILE A 34 12.68 1.19 -12.36
C ILE A 34 11.60 2.10 -12.96
N LEU A 35 10.48 2.33 -12.26
CA LEU A 35 9.33 3.07 -12.79
C LEU A 35 9.71 4.49 -13.22
N VAL A 36 10.35 5.26 -12.33
CA VAL A 36 10.70 6.66 -12.64
C VAL A 36 11.80 6.72 -13.70
N LEU A 37 12.76 5.80 -13.67
CA LEU A 37 13.83 5.70 -14.67
C LEU A 37 13.25 5.43 -16.06
N TYR A 38 12.33 4.47 -16.18
CA TYR A 38 11.58 4.22 -17.41
C TYR A 38 10.82 5.45 -17.94
N LEU A 39 10.19 6.22 -17.05
CA LEU A 39 9.44 7.42 -17.47
C LEU A 39 10.35 8.50 -18.05
N VAL A 40 11.51 8.73 -17.43
CA VAL A 40 12.43 9.82 -17.85
C VAL A 40 13.43 9.40 -18.93
N ALA A 41 13.69 8.10 -19.08
CA ALA A 41 14.59 7.58 -20.10
C ALA A 41 14.12 8.00 -21.50
N LYS A 42 15.08 8.35 -22.38
CA LYS A 42 14.75 8.96 -23.68
C LYS A 42 14.12 7.93 -24.60
N THR A 43 13.25 8.40 -25.49
CA THR A 43 12.62 7.58 -26.52
C THR A 43 13.60 7.10 -27.61
N SER A 44 14.80 7.69 -27.67
CA SER A 44 15.84 7.39 -28.66
C SER A 44 16.96 6.48 -28.16
N ASP A 45 16.98 6.16 -26.87
CA ASP A 45 18.06 5.35 -26.29
C ASP A 45 17.89 3.86 -26.65
N LEU A 46 18.95 3.06 -26.49
CA LEU A 46 18.89 1.62 -26.75
C LEU A 46 17.86 0.91 -25.85
N ASN A 47 17.70 1.39 -24.62
CA ASN A 47 16.64 1.00 -23.69
C ASN A 47 15.62 2.15 -23.61
N ALA A 48 14.83 2.32 -24.67
CA ALA A 48 13.96 3.47 -24.83
C ALA A 48 12.89 3.55 -23.72
N GLY A 49 12.77 4.73 -23.10
CA GLY A 49 11.72 5.06 -22.14
C GLY A 49 10.62 5.93 -22.75
N LEU A 50 9.86 6.62 -21.89
CA LEU A 50 8.78 7.51 -22.33
C LEU A 50 9.22 8.96 -22.60
N GLY A 51 10.43 9.35 -22.21
CA GLY A 51 10.97 10.69 -22.42
C GLY A 51 10.21 11.81 -21.70
N TRP A 52 9.59 11.51 -20.55
CA TRP A 52 8.89 12.50 -19.74
C TRP A 52 9.85 13.44 -19.02
N THR A 53 9.35 14.62 -18.63
CA THR A 53 10.10 15.46 -17.70
C THR A 53 10.16 14.82 -16.31
N GLU A 54 11.23 15.09 -15.57
CA GLU A 54 11.36 14.60 -14.18
C GLU A 54 10.16 15.02 -13.31
N GLY A 55 9.67 16.25 -13.48
CA GLY A 55 8.50 16.76 -12.75
C GLY A 55 7.23 15.94 -13.01
N GLU A 56 6.97 15.56 -14.26
CA GLU A 56 5.83 14.70 -14.61
C GLU A 56 5.99 13.29 -14.05
N ALA A 57 7.20 12.73 -14.12
CA ALA A 57 7.51 11.39 -13.59
C ALA A 57 7.34 11.34 -12.07
N TYR A 58 7.87 12.33 -11.34
CA TYR A 58 7.71 12.45 -9.89
C TYR A 58 6.23 12.66 -9.50
N ALA A 59 5.49 13.46 -10.27
CA ALA A 59 4.06 13.65 -10.04
C ALA A 59 3.28 12.34 -10.19
N LEU A 60 3.50 11.58 -11.28
CA LEU A 60 2.84 10.28 -11.46
C LEU A 60 3.19 9.32 -10.34
N TYR A 61 4.47 9.21 -9.97
CA TYR A 61 4.92 8.36 -8.89
C TYR A 61 4.29 8.73 -7.53
N GLY A 62 4.21 10.03 -7.21
CA GLY A 62 3.55 10.54 -6.01
C GLY A 62 2.05 10.20 -5.96
N TRP A 63 1.33 10.39 -7.08
CA TRP A 63 -0.08 10.01 -7.17
C TRP A 63 -0.29 8.50 -7.07
N TYR A 64 0.50 7.72 -7.80
CA TYR A 64 0.46 6.27 -7.77
C TYR A 64 0.62 5.74 -6.34
N THR A 65 1.65 6.20 -5.63
CA THR A 65 1.95 5.77 -4.27
C THR A 65 0.85 6.16 -3.29
N MET A 66 0.33 7.39 -3.39
CA MET A 66 -0.83 7.83 -2.61
C MET A 66 -2.03 6.89 -2.83
N PHE A 67 -2.37 6.59 -4.08
CA PHE A 67 -3.48 5.70 -4.39
C PHE A 67 -3.27 4.27 -3.85
N VAL A 68 -2.06 3.74 -3.88
CA VAL A 68 -1.72 2.44 -3.28
C VAL A 68 -2.05 2.42 -1.78
N TYR A 69 -1.71 3.47 -1.03
CA TYR A 69 -2.06 3.56 0.39
C TYR A 69 -3.56 3.77 0.62
N VAL A 70 -4.19 4.68 -0.13
CA VAL A 70 -5.62 4.98 0.01
C VAL A 70 -6.50 3.79 -0.35
N ALA A 71 -6.13 3.00 -1.36
CA ALA A 71 -6.87 1.81 -1.78
C ALA A 71 -6.96 0.72 -0.69
N SER A 72 -6.07 0.76 0.32
CA SER A 72 -6.15 -0.15 1.47
C SER A 72 -7.40 0.06 2.32
N ILE A 73 -7.97 1.28 2.36
CA ILE A 73 -9.20 1.57 3.12
C ILE A 73 -10.41 0.80 2.54
N PRO A 74 -10.82 1.00 1.27
CA PRO A 74 -11.92 0.25 0.71
C PRO A 74 -11.61 -1.26 0.63
N GLY A 75 -10.36 -1.66 0.38
CA GLY A 75 -9.99 -3.08 0.36
C GLY A 75 -10.16 -3.80 1.70
N GLY A 76 -9.88 -3.12 2.82
CA GLY A 76 -10.21 -3.63 4.17
C GLY A 76 -11.72 -3.70 4.40
N ILE A 77 -12.46 -2.63 4.06
CA ILE A 77 -13.93 -2.61 4.20
C ILE A 77 -14.60 -3.74 3.40
N ILE A 78 -14.12 -4.00 2.18
CA ILE A 78 -14.64 -5.08 1.32
C ILE A 78 -14.38 -6.46 1.97
N ALA A 79 -13.20 -6.66 2.56
CA ALA A 79 -12.88 -7.89 3.26
C ALA A 79 -13.77 -8.09 4.48
N ASP A 80 -13.93 -7.07 5.31
CA ASP A 80 -14.68 -7.18 6.56
C ASP A 80 -16.18 -7.36 6.33
N LYS A 81 -16.73 -6.82 5.23
CA LYS A 81 -18.19 -6.86 4.96
C LYS A 81 -18.62 -7.96 4.01
N TYR A 82 -17.80 -8.34 3.04
CA TYR A 82 -18.28 -9.15 1.90
C TYR A 82 -17.44 -10.37 1.59
N LEU A 83 -16.12 -10.26 1.59
CA LEU A 83 -15.24 -11.33 1.06
C LEU A 83 -14.62 -12.21 2.16
N GLY A 84 -14.30 -11.64 3.32
CA GLY A 84 -13.31 -12.20 4.23
C GLY A 84 -11.88 -11.92 3.74
N GLN A 85 -10.95 -11.80 4.68
CA GLN A 85 -9.56 -11.41 4.44
C GLN A 85 -8.85 -12.41 3.53
N LYS A 86 -9.13 -13.71 3.68
CA LYS A 86 -8.53 -14.78 2.86
C LYS A 86 -8.89 -14.64 1.38
N LYS A 87 -10.14 -14.32 1.05
CA LYS A 87 -10.58 -14.11 -0.33
C LYS A 87 -10.10 -12.78 -0.88
N SER A 88 -10.05 -11.73 -0.05
CA SER A 88 -9.51 -10.43 -0.46
C SER A 88 -8.02 -10.50 -0.80
N VAL A 89 -7.21 -11.22 -0.01
CA VAL A 89 -5.79 -11.48 -0.35
C VAL A 89 -5.67 -12.26 -1.65
N MET A 90 -6.49 -13.29 -1.86
CA MET A 90 -6.50 -14.06 -3.11
C MET A 90 -6.82 -13.17 -4.34
N LEU A 91 -7.86 -12.34 -4.24
CA LEU A 91 -8.26 -11.40 -5.30
C LEU A 91 -7.15 -10.38 -5.54
N GLY A 92 -6.61 -9.79 -4.47
CA GLY A 92 -5.54 -8.81 -4.55
C GLY A 92 -4.30 -9.35 -5.24
N GLY A 93 -3.90 -10.58 -4.90
CA GLY A 93 -2.77 -11.23 -5.55
C GLY A 93 -2.97 -11.50 -7.03
N TRP A 94 -4.18 -11.90 -7.48
CA TRP A 94 -4.46 -12.05 -8.91
C TRP A 94 -4.48 -10.71 -9.67
N LEU A 95 -5.00 -9.65 -9.05
CA LEU A 95 -4.94 -8.29 -9.61
C LEU A 95 -3.49 -7.83 -9.76
N LEU A 96 -2.63 -8.13 -8.80
CA LEU A 96 -1.20 -7.81 -8.86
C LEU A 96 -0.48 -8.60 -9.96
N VAL A 97 -0.76 -9.90 -10.09
CA VAL A 97 -0.20 -10.72 -11.19
C VAL A 97 -0.60 -10.14 -12.55
N ALA A 98 -1.88 -9.81 -12.73
CA ALA A 98 -2.36 -9.20 -13.96
C ALA A 98 -1.73 -7.82 -14.19
N GLY A 99 -1.66 -6.99 -13.15
CA GLY A 99 -1.11 -5.64 -13.25
C GLY A 99 0.37 -5.63 -13.64
N HIS A 100 1.21 -6.37 -12.93
CA HIS A 100 2.62 -6.49 -13.27
C HIS A 100 2.85 -7.22 -14.60
N GLY A 101 2.05 -8.24 -14.91
CA GLY A 101 2.14 -8.95 -16.20
C GLY A 101 1.82 -8.03 -17.39
N ILE A 102 0.82 -7.16 -17.27
CA ILE A 102 0.45 -6.20 -18.32
C ILE A 102 1.52 -5.12 -18.48
N LEU A 103 2.22 -4.72 -17.40
CA LEU A 103 3.35 -3.75 -17.52
C LEU A 103 4.51 -4.26 -18.38
N ALA A 104 4.61 -5.56 -18.65
CA ALA A 104 5.59 -6.11 -19.59
C ALA A 104 5.24 -5.82 -21.07
N ILE A 105 4.06 -5.26 -21.35
CA ILE A 105 3.63 -4.89 -22.70
C ILE A 105 3.99 -3.42 -22.97
N GLU A 106 4.68 -3.18 -24.09
CA GLU A 106 5.18 -1.86 -24.51
C GLU A 106 4.08 -0.97 -25.11
N GLN A 107 3.01 -0.71 -24.34
CA GLN A 107 1.87 0.08 -24.78
C GLN A 107 1.34 0.98 -23.66
N MET A 108 0.95 2.22 -23.99
CA MET A 108 0.46 3.18 -22.99
C MET A 108 -0.84 2.74 -22.31
N TRP A 109 -1.75 2.08 -23.02
CA TRP A 109 -2.97 1.54 -22.42
C TRP A 109 -2.64 0.44 -21.39
N ALA A 110 -1.61 -0.37 -21.67
CA ALA A 110 -1.13 -1.43 -20.81
C ALA A 110 -0.45 -0.83 -19.57
N PHE A 111 0.38 0.20 -19.75
CA PHE A 111 1.03 0.93 -18.66
C PHE A 111 0.03 1.42 -17.61
N TYR A 112 -0.96 2.22 -18.00
CA TYR A 112 -1.94 2.76 -17.05
C TYR A 112 -2.85 1.68 -16.46
N THR A 113 -3.25 0.69 -17.26
CA THR A 113 -4.06 -0.44 -16.78
C THR A 113 -3.29 -1.25 -15.73
N GLY A 114 -2.00 -1.50 -15.98
CA GLY A 114 -1.10 -2.17 -15.04
C GLY A 114 -1.03 -1.45 -13.70
N LEU A 115 -0.81 -0.13 -13.71
CA LEU A 115 -0.77 0.68 -12.48
C LEU A 115 -2.09 0.64 -11.70
N ILE A 116 -3.23 0.74 -12.38
CA ILE A 116 -4.56 0.70 -11.75
C ILE A 116 -4.81 -0.67 -11.10
N LEU A 117 -4.48 -1.76 -11.81
CA LEU A 117 -4.61 -3.11 -11.28
C LEU A 117 -3.70 -3.34 -10.07
N ILE A 118 -2.48 -2.80 -10.09
CA ILE A 118 -1.57 -2.87 -8.93
C ILE A 118 -2.16 -2.10 -7.74
N VAL A 119 -2.66 -0.87 -7.94
CA VAL A 119 -3.32 -0.10 -6.88
C VAL A 119 -4.46 -0.89 -6.25
N ALA A 120 -5.36 -1.44 -7.07
CA ALA A 120 -6.49 -2.24 -6.58
C ALA A 120 -6.03 -3.53 -5.88
N GLY A 121 -5.00 -4.17 -6.43
CA GLY A 121 -4.41 -5.40 -5.90
C GLY A 121 -3.76 -5.21 -4.54
N VAL A 122 -2.90 -4.19 -4.38
CA VAL A 122 -2.31 -3.85 -3.07
C VAL A 122 -3.39 -3.47 -2.08
N GLY A 123 -4.40 -2.69 -2.50
CA GLY A 123 -5.53 -2.31 -1.66
C GLY A 123 -6.28 -3.52 -1.08
N CYS A 124 -6.46 -4.58 -1.87
CA CYS A 124 -7.10 -5.81 -1.43
C CYS A 124 -6.18 -6.74 -0.62
N LEU A 125 -4.87 -6.73 -0.88
CA LEU A 125 -3.92 -7.64 -0.24
C LEU A 125 -3.39 -7.10 1.09
N LYS A 126 -2.82 -5.89 1.09
CA LYS A 126 -1.99 -5.33 2.18
C LYS A 126 -2.70 -5.23 3.54
N PRO A 127 -3.89 -4.63 3.68
CA PRO A 127 -4.58 -4.56 4.99
C PRO A 127 -5.01 -5.96 5.47
N ASN A 128 -5.32 -6.85 4.55
CA ASN A 128 -5.95 -8.12 4.85
C ASN A 128 -4.94 -9.20 5.22
N ILE A 129 -3.78 -9.24 4.57
CA ILE A 129 -2.73 -10.20 4.90
C ILE A 129 -2.13 -9.93 6.30
N SER A 130 -1.94 -8.66 6.69
CA SER A 130 -1.49 -8.28 8.03
C SER A 130 -2.51 -8.69 9.11
N THR A 131 -3.80 -8.52 8.81
CA THR A 131 -4.89 -8.99 9.67
C THR A 131 -4.85 -10.51 9.84
N MET A 132 -4.57 -11.26 8.77
CA MET A 132 -4.40 -12.72 8.84
C MET A 132 -3.21 -13.12 9.72
N VAL A 133 -2.08 -12.41 9.68
CA VAL A 133 -0.95 -12.68 10.59
C VAL A 133 -1.39 -12.55 12.05
N GLY A 134 -2.13 -11.49 12.38
CA GLY A 134 -2.67 -11.29 13.71
C GLY A 134 -3.64 -12.39 14.17
N GLY A 135 -4.40 -12.97 13.23
CA GLY A 135 -5.36 -14.05 13.46
C GLY A 135 -4.75 -15.44 13.62
N LEU A 136 -3.45 -15.64 13.32
CA LEU A 136 -2.76 -16.91 13.55
C LEU A 136 -2.51 -17.19 15.04
N TYR A 137 -2.61 -16.18 15.89
CA TYR A 137 -2.28 -16.26 17.31
C TYR A 137 -3.52 -16.06 18.16
N ALA A 138 -3.67 -16.87 19.20
CA ALA A 138 -4.74 -16.69 20.20
C ALA A 138 -4.54 -15.39 20.99
N ASN A 139 -5.62 -14.86 21.57
CA ASN A 139 -5.56 -13.68 22.43
C ASN A 139 -4.61 -13.94 23.62
N GLY A 140 -3.63 -13.04 23.81
CA GLY A 140 -2.62 -13.17 24.87
C GLY A 140 -1.41 -14.03 24.53
N ASP A 141 -1.32 -14.62 23.33
CA ASP A 141 -0.12 -15.34 22.91
C ASP A 141 1.06 -14.37 22.71
N ARG A 142 2.08 -14.51 23.56
CA ARG A 142 3.31 -13.68 23.55
C ARG A 142 4.12 -13.80 22.25
N ARG A 143 3.92 -14.86 21.46
CA ARG A 143 4.61 -15.06 20.18
C ARG A 143 4.10 -14.14 19.07
N LYS A 144 2.93 -13.53 19.25
CA LYS A 144 2.30 -12.67 18.25
C LYS A 144 3.23 -11.54 17.80
N ASP A 145 3.87 -10.86 18.75
CA ASP A 145 4.78 -9.74 18.45
C ASP A 145 5.99 -10.20 17.62
N MET A 146 6.62 -11.32 18.02
CA MET A 146 7.70 -11.95 17.25
C MET A 146 7.22 -12.43 15.88
N GLY A 147 5.97 -12.89 15.77
CA GLY A 147 5.33 -13.23 14.51
C GLY A 147 5.28 -12.03 13.55
N PHE A 148 4.89 -10.85 14.04
CA PHE A 148 4.93 -9.62 13.24
C PHE A 148 6.34 -9.21 12.87
N TYR A 149 7.33 -9.35 13.76
CA TYR A 149 8.74 -9.12 13.40
C TYR A 149 9.20 -10.04 12.26
N ILE A 150 8.89 -11.33 12.34
CA ILE A 150 9.21 -12.29 11.26
C ILE A 150 8.53 -11.86 9.96
N PHE A 151 7.23 -11.56 10.00
CA PHE A 151 6.48 -11.08 8.85
C PHE A 151 7.12 -9.84 8.21
N TYR A 152 7.51 -8.84 9.00
CA TYR A 152 8.16 -7.63 8.51
C TYR A 152 9.57 -7.84 7.95
N MET A 153 10.31 -8.86 8.43
CA MET A 153 11.57 -9.24 7.79
C MET A 153 11.35 -9.65 6.32
N GLY A 154 10.21 -10.28 6.00
CA GLY A 154 9.86 -10.66 4.63
C GLY A 154 9.71 -9.45 3.71
N ILE A 155 9.11 -8.37 4.23
CA ILE A 155 8.96 -7.10 3.51
C ILE A 155 10.33 -6.54 3.12
N ASN A 156 11.24 -6.43 4.09
CA ASN A 156 12.57 -5.88 3.87
C ASN A 156 13.40 -6.76 2.92
N LEU A 157 13.30 -8.09 3.07
CA LEU A 157 14.00 -9.03 2.21
C LEU A 157 13.52 -8.93 0.76
N GLY A 158 12.20 -8.91 0.54
CA GLY A 158 11.62 -8.74 -0.79
C GLY A 158 12.06 -7.44 -1.45
N ALA A 159 11.98 -6.32 -0.70
CA ALA A 159 12.43 -5.01 -1.17
C ALA A 159 13.91 -5.02 -1.58
N ALA A 160 14.79 -5.53 -0.72
CA ALA A 160 16.22 -5.56 -0.97
C ALA A 160 16.59 -6.41 -2.21
N ILE A 161 16.03 -7.61 -2.34
CA ILE A 161 16.32 -8.50 -3.48
C ILE A 161 15.78 -7.89 -4.77
N SER A 162 14.58 -7.28 -4.74
CA SER A 162 13.97 -6.70 -5.94
C SER A 162 14.69 -5.51 -6.49
N ALA A 163 15.19 -4.61 -5.63
CA ALA A 163 15.95 -3.44 -6.07
C ALA A 163 17.20 -3.84 -6.87
N LEU A 164 17.83 -4.96 -6.49
CA LEU A 164 18.98 -5.50 -7.21
C LEU A 164 18.56 -6.27 -8.47
N ALA A 165 17.63 -7.22 -8.34
CA ALA A 165 17.28 -8.12 -9.44
C ALA A 165 16.48 -7.43 -10.56
N VAL A 166 15.39 -6.75 -10.19
CA VAL A 166 14.51 -6.05 -11.14
C VAL A 166 15.21 -4.81 -11.69
N GLY A 167 15.95 -4.08 -10.86
CA GLY A 167 16.79 -2.97 -11.29
C GLY A 167 17.80 -3.41 -12.35
N TYR A 168 18.59 -4.44 -12.05
CA TYR A 168 19.57 -4.99 -12.99
C TYR A 168 18.93 -5.43 -14.32
N VAL A 169 17.79 -6.13 -14.27
CA VAL A 169 17.12 -6.60 -15.50
C VAL A 169 16.50 -5.45 -16.29
N GLY A 170 15.89 -4.48 -15.61
CA GLY A 170 15.32 -3.28 -16.22
C GLY A 170 16.37 -2.46 -16.98
N GLU A 171 17.51 -2.21 -16.35
CA GLU A 171 18.61 -1.43 -16.94
C GLU A 171 19.35 -2.18 -18.06
N THR A 172 19.63 -3.47 -17.86
CA THR A 172 20.52 -4.22 -18.75
C THR A 172 19.80 -4.84 -19.94
N TYR A 173 18.59 -5.37 -19.74
CA TYR A 173 17.85 -6.12 -20.76
C TYR A 173 16.63 -5.36 -21.27
N GLY A 174 16.07 -4.46 -20.47
CA GLY A 174 15.02 -3.54 -20.86
C GLY A 174 13.93 -3.37 -19.81
N TRP A 175 13.31 -2.20 -19.77
CA TRP A 175 12.32 -1.82 -18.75
C TRP A 175 11.19 -2.85 -18.61
N HIS A 176 10.66 -3.31 -19.74
CA HIS A 176 9.55 -4.26 -19.78
C HIS A 176 9.95 -5.67 -19.31
N TYR A 177 11.21 -6.06 -19.47
CA TYR A 177 11.72 -7.30 -18.84
C TYR A 177 11.82 -7.16 -17.32
N GLY A 178 12.20 -5.98 -16.83
CA GLY A 178 12.16 -5.65 -15.40
C GLY A 178 10.73 -5.74 -14.85
N PHE A 179 9.76 -5.10 -15.52
CA PHE A 179 8.34 -5.21 -15.15
C PHE A 179 7.82 -6.66 -15.21
N GLY A 180 8.20 -7.42 -16.24
CA GLY A 180 7.88 -8.84 -16.37
C GLY A 180 8.47 -9.69 -15.24
N MET A 181 9.71 -9.43 -14.82
CA MET A 181 10.35 -10.09 -13.68
C MET A 181 9.58 -9.83 -12.38
N ALA A 182 9.14 -8.59 -12.14
CA ALA A 182 8.26 -8.28 -11.02
C ALA A 182 6.95 -9.09 -11.10
N GLY A 183 6.37 -9.24 -12.29
CA GLY A 183 5.18 -10.08 -12.53
C GLY A 183 5.40 -11.56 -12.22
N VAL A 184 6.55 -12.12 -12.61
CA VAL A 184 6.94 -13.49 -12.26
C VAL A 184 7.06 -13.66 -10.74
N GLY A 185 7.72 -12.71 -10.06
CA GLY A 185 7.82 -12.71 -8.60
C GLY A 185 6.45 -12.70 -7.92
N MET A 186 5.54 -11.84 -8.39
CA MET A 186 4.17 -11.81 -7.88
C MET A 186 3.42 -13.12 -8.13
N ALA A 187 3.58 -13.74 -9.30
CA ALA A 187 2.96 -15.03 -9.61
C ALA A 187 3.47 -16.15 -8.68
N LEU A 188 4.76 -16.16 -8.35
CA LEU A 188 5.33 -17.05 -7.33
C LEU A 188 4.68 -16.82 -5.96
N GLY A 189 4.55 -15.56 -5.54
CA GLY A 189 3.86 -15.19 -4.29
C GLY A 189 2.41 -15.66 -4.25
N GLN A 190 1.69 -15.53 -5.36
CA GLN A 190 0.31 -15.98 -5.50
C GLN A 190 0.20 -17.51 -5.46
N MET A 191 1.13 -18.23 -6.10
CA MET A 191 1.21 -19.69 -6.01
C MET A 191 1.51 -20.16 -4.58
N VAL A 192 2.42 -19.50 -3.88
CA VAL A 192 2.69 -19.77 -2.45
C VAL A 192 1.41 -19.61 -1.63
N TYR A 193 0.66 -18.53 -1.86
CA TYR A 193 -0.60 -18.29 -1.15
C TYR A 193 -1.64 -19.37 -1.44
N LEU A 194 -1.84 -19.71 -2.72
CA LEU A 194 -2.76 -20.75 -3.19
C LEU A 194 -2.47 -22.12 -2.54
N TYR A 195 -1.23 -22.60 -2.61
CA TYR A 195 -0.85 -23.88 -2.03
C TYR A 195 -0.79 -23.85 -0.51
N GLY A 196 -0.57 -22.66 0.07
CA GLY A 196 -0.48 -22.41 1.50
C GLY A 196 -1.83 -22.28 2.21
N GLN A 197 -2.95 -22.14 1.49
CA GLN A 197 -4.29 -21.96 2.09
C GLN A 197 -4.67 -23.07 3.08
N LYS A 198 -4.17 -24.29 2.87
CA LYS A 198 -4.36 -25.43 3.78
C LYS A 198 -3.76 -25.22 5.18
N TYR A 199 -2.87 -24.25 5.36
CA TYR A 199 -2.29 -23.87 6.65
C TYR A 199 -2.96 -22.64 7.27
N LEU A 200 -3.98 -22.07 6.61
CA LEU A 200 -4.70 -20.85 6.98
C LEU A 200 -6.20 -21.12 7.26
N THR A 201 -6.55 -22.35 7.64
CA THR A 201 -7.93 -22.84 7.73
C THR A 201 -8.81 -22.11 8.75
N HIS A 202 -8.23 -21.47 9.76
CA HIS A 202 -8.96 -20.80 10.84
C HIS A 202 -8.78 -19.27 10.84
N VAL A 203 -8.23 -18.71 9.77
CA VAL A 203 -7.80 -17.32 9.72
C VAL A 203 -8.35 -16.63 8.47
N GLY A 204 -8.90 -15.43 8.67
CA GLY A 204 -9.35 -14.55 7.58
C GLY A 204 -10.64 -15.00 6.90
N ASP A 205 -11.41 -15.89 7.52
CA ASP A 205 -12.76 -16.20 7.08
C ASP A 205 -13.72 -15.09 7.48
N LEU A 206 -14.75 -14.85 6.66
CA LEU A 206 -15.75 -13.81 6.93
C LEU A 206 -16.50 -14.16 8.22
N VAL A 207 -16.26 -13.39 9.28
CA VAL A 207 -17.03 -13.48 10.51
C VAL A 207 -18.27 -12.61 10.34
N VAL A 208 -19.41 -13.24 10.05
CA VAL A 208 -20.70 -12.55 10.07
C VAL A 208 -21.04 -12.28 11.53
N VAL A 209 -20.73 -11.07 12.00
CA VAL A 209 -21.20 -10.62 13.32
C VAL A 209 -22.71 -10.46 13.20
N ASP A 210 -23.47 -11.33 13.88
CA ASP A 210 -24.91 -11.16 14.03
C ASP A 210 -25.17 -9.79 14.67
N LYS A 211 -25.81 -8.89 13.91
CA LYS A 211 -26.18 -7.54 14.35
C LYS A 211 -27.37 -7.59 15.32
N THR A 212 -27.26 -8.36 16.40
CA THR A 212 -28.27 -8.45 17.46
C THR A 212 -28.15 -7.35 18.52
N SER A 213 -27.09 -6.53 18.49
CA SER A 213 -27.00 -5.31 19.29
C SER A 213 -27.41 -4.10 18.46
N GLY A 214 -28.60 -3.56 18.72
CA GLY A 214 -29.17 -2.36 18.08
C GLY A 214 -28.42 -1.04 18.38
N GLU A 215 -27.10 -1.08 18.53
CA GLU A 215 -26.30 0.14 18.60
C GLU A 215 -26.13 0.71 17.17
N PRO A 216 -26.50 1.98 16.93
CA PRO A 216 -26.30 2.61 15.64
C PRO A 216 -24.80 2.64 15.34
N GLN A 217 -24.39 1.90 14.30
CA GLN A 217 -23.01 1.88 13.85
C GLN A 217 -22.60 3.31 13.45
N GLN A 218 -21.73 3.91 14.26
CA GLN A 218 -21.33 5.30 14.09
C GLN A 218 -20.59 5.45 12.76
N ASN A 219 -21.20 6.17 11.82
CA ASN A 219 -20.56 6.51 10.55
C ASN A 219 -19.72 7.77 10.77
N LEU A 220 -18.46 7.58 11.17
CA LEU A 220 -17.49 8.66 11.38
C LEU A 220 -17.46 9.69 10.24
N PHE A 221 -17.68 9.24 9.00
CA PHE A 221 -17.76 10.10 7.81
C PHE A 221 -18.95 11.06 7.80
N LEU A 222 -20.12 10.60 8.24
CA LEU A 222 -21.33 11.44 8.31
C LEU A 222 -21.29 12.35 9.55
N ASP A 223 -20.54 11.95 10.58
CA ASP A 223 -20.41 12.71 11.82
C ASP A 223 -19.61 14.01 11.65
N ILE A 224 -18.84 14.15 10.56
CA ILE A 224 -18.15 15.40 10.18
C ILE A 224 -19.17 16.56 10.10
N PHE A 225 -20.36 16.30 9.55
CA PHE A 225 -21.40 17.31 9.37
C PHE A 225 -22.17 17.64 10.65
N LYS A 226 -22.01 16.85 11.73
CA LYS A 226 -22.78 17.02 12.97
C LYS A 226 -22.14 18.02 13.95
N LYS A 227 -20.82 18.22 13.88
CA LYS A 227 -20.07 19.06 14.84
C LYS A 227 -19.47 20.28 14.16
N LYS A 228 -19.70 21.47 14.73
CA LYS A 228 -19.28 22.76 14.15
C LYS A 228 -17.77 22.85 13.88
N ASN A 229 -16.93 22.35 14.79
CA ASN A 229 -15.47 22.40 14.63
C ASN A 229 -14.93 21.42 13.59
N SER A 230 -15.50 20.22 13.48
CA SER A 230 -15.16 19.26 12.41
C SER A 230 -15.58 19.79 11.04
N LEU A 231 -16.79 20.34 10.93
CA LEU A 231 -17.25 20.98 9.69
C LEU A 231 -16.38 22.18 9.31
N PHE A 232 -16.08 23.07 10.26
CA PHE A 232 -15.25 24.25 10.00
C PHE A 232 -13.84 23.88 9.56
N SER A 233 -13.17 22.97 10.27
CA SER A 233 -11.82 22.52 9.91
C SER A 233 -11.79 21.83 8.54
N THR A 234 -12.78 21.00 8.23
CA THR A 234 -12.92 20.38 6.90
C THR A 234 -13.08 21.44 5.81
N LEU A 235 -14.01 22.38 5.98
CA LEU A 235 -14.28 23.43 4.99
C LEU A 235 -13.10 24.39 4.83
N ALA A 236 -12.37 24.71 5.91
CA ALA A 236 -11.19 25.56 5.85
C ALA A 236 -10.06 24.91 5.02
N VAL A 237 -9.78 23.63 5.26
CA VAL A 237 -8.77 22.88 4.48
C VAL A 237 -9.25 22.67 3.04
N LEU A 238 -10.54 22.40 2.83
CA LEU A 238 -11.12 22.29 1.49
C LEU A 238 -10.99 23.59 0.71
N ALA A 239 -11.29 24.74 1.34
CA ALA A 239 -11.13 26.06 0.74
C ALA A 239 -9.67 26.36 0.39
N LEU A 240 -8.72 26.01 1.28
CA LEU A 240 -7.30 26.09 0.98
C LEU A 240 -6.93 25.24 -0.25
N GLY A 241 -7.46 24.02 -0.32
CA GLY A 241 -7.27 23.14 -1.48
C GLY A 241 -7.82 23.73 -2.77
N LEU A 242 -8.99 24.34 -2.74
CA LEU A 242 -9.59 25.04 -3.90
C LEU A 242 -8.77 26.26 -4.33
N ILE A 243 -8.22 27.03 -3.37
CA ILE A 243 -7.34 28.15 -3.67
C ILE A 243 -6.08 27.63 -4.36
N VAL A 244 -5.37 26.67 -3.77
CA VAL A 244 -4.14 26.08 -4.35
C VAL A 244 -4.41 25.47 -5.72
N PHE A 245 -5.57 24.84 -5.91
CA PHE A 245 -6.01 24.30 -7.20
C PHE A 245 -6.10 25.41 -8.26
N ALA A 246 -6.71 26.54 -7.92
CA ALA A 246 -6.95 27.63 -8.86
C ALA A 246 -5.73 28.53 -9.11
N THR A 247 -4.85 28.72 -8.11
CA THR A 247 -3.76 29.71 -8.17
C THR A 247 -2.38 29.11 -8.37
N SER A 248 -2.19 27.82 -8.09
CA SER A 248 -0.88 27.19 -8.05
C SER A 248 -0.84 25.93 -8.90
N SER A 249 -1.12 24.76 -8.31
CA SER A 249 -1.12 23.48 -9.01
C SER A 249 -2.39 22.71 -8.68
N TRP A 250 -3.10 22.32 -9.73
CA TRP A 250 -4.31 21.51 -9.62
C TRP A 250 -4.05 20.18 -8.89
N GLN A 251 -2.86 19.60 -9.04
CA GLN A 251 -2.47 18.36 -8.36
C GLN A 251 -2.38 18.56 -6.85
N TYR A 252 -1.62 19.58 -6.40
CA TYR A 252 -1.52 19.88 -4.96
C TYR A 252 -2.86 20.35 -4.38
N GLY A 253 -3.68 21.05 -5.17
CA GLY A 253 -5.04 21.40 -4.81
C GLY A 253 -5.91 20.17 -4.51
N LEU A 254 -5.93 19.18 -5.42
CA LEU A 254 -6.63 17.91 -5.22
C LEU A 254 -6.12 17.13 -3.99
N LEU A 255 -4.81 17.12 -3.77
CA LEU A 255 -4.22 16.48 -2.59
C LEU A 255 -4.73 17.12 -1.29
N ILE A 256 -4.71 18.45 -1.20
CA ILE A 256 -5.20 19.19 -0.01
C ILE A 256 -6.71 18.99 0.17
N MET A 257 -7.48 19.00 -0.92
CA MET A 257 -8.90 18.68 -0.87
C MET A 257 -9.16 17.26 -0.33
N GLY A 258 -8.36 16.27 -0.73
CA GLY A 258 -8.42 14.91 -0.15
C GLY A 258 -8.06 14.90 1.34
N LEU A 259 -7.04 15.64 1.76
CA LEU A 259 -6.63 15.76 3.17
C LEU A 259 -7.71 16.42 4.04
N SER A 260 -8.56 17.29 3.47
CA SER A 260 -9.65 17.93 4.21
C SER A 260 -10.57 16.89 4.88
N PHE A 261 -10.79 15.76 4.21
CA PHE A 261 -11.58 14.66 4.75
C PHE A 261 -10.90 13.97 5.93
N ALA A 262 -9.60 13.71 5.83
CA ALA A 262 -8.82 13.12 6.92
C ALA A 262 -8.80 14.02 8.16
N VAL A 263 -8.65 15.34 7.96
CA VAL A 263 -8.75 16.35 9.03
C VAL A 263 -10.15 16.35 9.65
N GLY A 264 -11.19 16.28 8.83
CA GLY A 264 -12.58 16.19 9.30
C GLY A 264 -12.81 15.00 10.23
N VAL A 265 -12.42 13.79 9.79
CA VAL A 265 -12.52 12.56 10.58
C VAL A 265 -11.69 12.66 11.87
N ALA A 266 -10.44 13.15 11.78
CA ALA A 266 -9.59 13.34 12.95
C ALA A 266 -10.24 14.26 13.99
N MET A 267 -10.92 15.32 13.55
CA MET A 267 -11.65 16.22 14.44
C MET A 267 -12.92 15.60 15.02
N VAL A 268 -13.62 14.73 14.29
CA VAL A 268 -14.73 13.93 14.86
C VAL A 268 -14.19 13.06 15.99
N MET A 269 -13.13 12.29 15.75
CA MET A 269 -12.51 11.43 16.76
C MET A 269 -12.05 12.23 17.99
N TYR A 270 -11.41 13.39 17.77
CA TYR A 270 -10.98 14.26 18.87
C TYR A 270 -12.15 14.75 19.74
N ASN A 271 -13.33 14.96 19.15
CA ASN A 271 -14.50 15.44 19.87
C ASN A 271 -15.17 14.37 20.74
N GLU A 272 -15.03 13.10 20.36
CA GLU A 272 -15.60 11.96 21.09
C GLU A 272 -14.75 11.57 22.30
N CYS A 273 -13.49 12.00 22.33
CA CYS A 273 -12.56 11.74 23.41
C CYS A 273 -12.86 12.53 24.70
N ASN A 274 -12.64 11.88 25.85
CA ASN A 274 -12.57 12.54 27.16
C ASN A 274 -11.28 13.38 27.33
N ALA A 275 -11.11 14.05 28.47
CA ALA A 275 -9.97 14.97 28.68
C ALA A 275 -8.60 14.28 28.58
N ILE A 276 -8.47 13.05 29.10
CA ILE A 276 -7.23 12.26 29.06
C ILE A 276 -6.97 11.76 27.64
N GLU A 277 -8.01 11.29 26.97
CA GLU A 277 -7.92 10.81 25.58
C GLU A 277 -7.58 11.94 24.60
N LYS A 278 -8.09 13.16 24.82
CA LYS A 278 -7.73 14.32 24.02
C LYS A 278 -6.25 14.66 24.13
N ASP A 279 -5.67 14.51 25.31
CA ASP A 279 -4.23 14.73 25.50
C ASP A 279 -3.41 13.69 24.73
N ARG A 280 -3.80 12.41 24.81
CA ARG A 280 -3.22 11.34 23.99
C ARG A 280 -3.40 11.59 22.49
N MET A 281 -4.56 12.11 22.07
CA MET A 281 -4.86 12.40 20.66
C MET A 281 -3.97 13.53 20.11
N LYS A 282 -3.64 14.55 20.92
CA LYS A 282 -2.67 15.59 20.51
C LYS A 282 -1.29 14.99 20.21
N VAL A 283 -0.84 14.03 21.04
CA VAL A 283 0.41 13.30 20.81
C VAL A 283 0.33 12.47 19.52
N VAL A 284 -0.82 11.85 19.25
CA VAL A 284 -1.06 11.13 17.99
C VAL A 284 -0.98 12.09 16.79
N PHE A 285 -1.61 13.27 16.85
CA PHE A 285 -1.52 14.28 15.79
C PHE A 285 -0.09 14.80 15.57
N LEU A 286 0.66 15.03 16.64
CA LEU A 286 2.07 15.39 16.54
C LEU A 286 2.88 14.25 15.88
N SER A 287 2.62 13.01 16.27
CA SER A 287 3.26 11.84 15.68
C SER A 287 2.93 11.72 14.19
N PHE A 288 1.69 12.00 13.78
CA PHE A 288 1.30 12.07 12.36
C PHE A 288 2.11 13.10 11.59
N LEU A 289 2.31 14.31 12.13
CA LEU A 289 3.12 15.33 11.46
C LEU A 289 4.57 14.88 11.25
N ILE A 290 5.17 14.24 12.27
CA ILE A 290 6.54 13.69 12.17
C ILE A 290 6.59 12.56 11.12
N ILE A 291 5.60 11.67 11.14
CA ILE A 291 5.48 10.54 10.20
C ILE A 291 5.32 11.03 8.76
N ILE A 292 4.57 12.12 8.52
CA ILE A 292 4.43 12.72 7.18
C ILE A 292 5.80 13.18 6.65
N VAL A 293 6.62 13.83 7.49
CA VAL A 293 7.97 14.26 7.09
C VAL A 293 8.85 13.05 6.79
N PHE A 294 8.81 12.03 7.64
CA PHE A 294 9.53 10.78 7.43
C PHE A 294 9.15 10.13 6.10
N TRP A 295 7.85 9.95 5.81
CA TRP A 295 7.40 9.36 4.56
C TRP A 295 7.71 10.25 3.36
N GLY A 296 7.61 11.57 3.51
CA GLY A 296 8.01 12.53 2.48
C GLY A 296 9.47 12.35 2.06
N ALA A 297 10.36 12.08 3.01
CA ALA A 297 11.77 11.77 2.76
C ALA A 297 11.96 10.34 2.22
N PHE A 298 11.30 9.34 2.84
CA PHE A 298 11.42 7.93 2.45
C PHE A 298 10.97 7.70 1.00
N GLU A 299 9.86 8.30 0.58
CA GLU A 299 9.32 8.08 -0.76
C GLU A 299 10.18 8.74 -1.86
N GLN A 300 11.15 9.61 -1.53
CA GLN A 300 12.14 10.12 -2.49
C GLN A 300 13.06 9.01 -3.02
N ALA A 301 13.21 7.90 -2.30
CA ALA A 301 14.12 6.82 -2.65
C ALA A 301 13.87 6.25 -4.06
N GLY A 302 12.61 6.00 -4.43
CA GLY A 302 12.25 5.54 -5.78
C GLY A 302 11.88 6.66 -6.76
N GLY A 303 11.95 7.92 -6.32
CA GLY A 303 11.69 9.11 -7.14
C GLY A 303 12.98 9.88 -7.40
N LEU A 304 13.10 11.05 -6.78
CA LEU A 304 14.22 11.98 -6.99
C LEU A 304 15.60 11.36 -6.76
N MET A 305 15.77 10.54 -5.71
CA MET A 305 17.08 9.93 -5.42
C MET A 305 17.48 8.91 -6.50
N ASN A 306 16.50 8.30 -7.16
CA ASN A 306 16.72 7.31 -8.18
C ASN A 306 17.29 7.95 -9.45
N VAL A 307 16.65 9.04 -9.92
CA VAL A 307 17.13 9.83 -11.06
C VAL A 307 18.48 10.48 -10.75
N TYR A 308 18.67 10.97 -9.52
CA TYR A 308 19.96 11.51 -9.09
C TYR A 308 21.10 10.48 -9.14
N ALA A 309 20.81 9.21 -8.82
CA ALA A 309 21.81 8.14 -8.89
C ALA A 309 22.17 7.81 -10.34
N ASP A 310 21.19 7.79 -11.25
CA ASP A 310 21.38 7.54 -12.69
C ASP A 310 22.20 8.65 -13.38
N GLN A 311 21.94 9.91 -13.04
CA GLN A 311 22.64 11.07 -13.63
C GLN A 311 24.09 11.22 -13.18
N LYS A 312 24.54 10.48 -12.16
CA LYS A 312 25.93 10.56 -11.71
C LYS A 312 26.84 9.71 -12.59
N PRO A 313 27.97 10.27 -13.09
CA PRO A 313 28.99 9.45 -13.72
C PRO A 313 29.54 8.46 -12.68
N THR A 314 29.43 7.16 -12.96
CA THR A 314 30.21 6.14 -12.26
C THR A 314 31.69 6.43 -12.50
N VAL A 315 32.39 6.77 -11.42
CA VAL A 315 33.86 7.01 -11.40
C VAL A 315 34.59 5.73 -11.78
#